data_AF-A0A3A8JY46-F1
#
_entry.id   AF-A0A3A8JY46-F1
#
_cell.length_a   1.000
_cell.length_b   1.000
_cell.length_c   1.000
_cell.angle_alpha   90.00
_cell.angle_beta   90.00
_cell.angle_gamma   90.00
#
_symmetry.space_group_name_H-M   'P 1'
#
loop_
_entity.id
_entity.type
_entity.pdbx_description
1 polymer ?
#
loop_
_entity_poly.entity_id
_entity_poly.type
_entity_poly.pdbx_seq_one_letter_code
_entity_poly.pdbx_strand_id
1 'polypeptide(L)' 'MDLWCKKLYRFVDGELESGDEERFRLHLALCRACASGLHDAMQLEMLSVQALYGAVPHN' A
#
# COMPACT_ATOMS: atom_id res chain seq x y z
N MET A 1 -1.60 3.66 -18.92
CA MET A 1 -1.85 3.56 -17.47
C MET A 1 -3.10 2.75 -17.26
N ASP A 2 -2.96 1.59 -16.63
CA ASP A 2 -4.07 0.66 -16.39
C ASP A 2 -5.04 1.18 -15.34
N LEU A 3 -6.32 0.86 -15.51
CA LEU A 3 -7.37 1.15 -14.52
C LEU A 3 -7.07 0.47 -13.18
N TRP A 4 -6.37 -0.67 -13.23
CA TRP A 4 -5.91 -1.41 -12.06
C TRP A 4 -4.96 -0.60 -11.19
N CYS A 5 -4.01 0.17 -11.75
CA CYS A 5 -3.11 0.99 -10.94
C CYS A 5 -3.86 2.02 -10.06
N LYS A 6 -5.02 2.50 -10.52
CA LYS A 6 -5.87 3.44 -9.74
C LYS A 6 -6.60 2.77 -8.59
N LYS A 7 -6.76 1.44 -8.63
CA LYS A 7 -7.41 0.63 -7.58
C LYS A 7 -6.46 0.27 -6.42
N LEU A 8 -5.17 0.67 -6.49
CA LEU A 8 -4.18 0.38 -5.44
C LEU A 8 -4.64 0.80 -4.05
N TYR A 9 -5.13 2.03 -3.89
CA TYR A 9 -5.61 2.52 -2.59
C TYR A 9 -6.78 1.71 -2.05
N ARG A 10 -7.71 1.27 -2.91
CA ARG A 10 -8.80 0.39 -2.47
C ARG A 10 -8.31 -0.99 -2.04
N PHE A 11 -7.27 -1.51 -2.69
CA PHE A 11 -6.68 -2.79 -2.30
C PHE A 11 -5.99 -2.66 -0.93
N VAL A 12 -5.28 -1.55 -0.70
CA VAL A 12 -4.64 -1.25 0.59
C VAL A 12 -5.68 -1.05 1.70
N ASP A 13 -6.78 -0.37 1.40
CA ASP A 13 -7.88 -0.12 2.34
C ASP A 13 -8.74 -1.38 2.60
N GLY A 14 -8.66 -2.39 1.71
CA GLY A 14 -9.47 -3.61 1.78
C GLY A 14 -10.89 -3.46 1.21
N GLU A 15 -11.13 -2.42 0.40
CA GLU A 15 -12.42 -2.17 -0.25
C GLU A 15 -12.60 -2.92 -1.58
N LEU A 16 -11.62 -3.74 -2.01
CA LEU A 16 -11.78 -4.57 -3.20
C LEU A 16 -12.73 -5.74 -2.91
N GLU A 17 -13.63 -5.99 -3.85
CA GLU A 17 -14.41 -7.23 -3.86
C GLU A 17 -13.48 -8.45 -4.01
N SER A 18 -13.81 -9.57 -3.36
CA SER A 18 -12.94 -10.75 -3.30
C SER A 18 -12.55 -11.29 -4.69
N GLY A 19 -13.40 -11.12 -5.72
CA GLY A 19 -13.10 -11.50 -7.10
C GLY A 19 -12.11 -10.56 -7.82
N ASP A 20 -12.09 -9.28 -7.45
CA ASP A 20 -11.13 -8.31 -7.97
C ASP A 20 -9.79 -8.41 -7.25
N GLU A 21 -9.78 -8.79 -5.97
CA GLU A 21 -8.56 -8.96 -5.17
C GLU A 21 -7.57 -9.93 -5.81
N GLU A 22 -8.04 -11.11 -6.24
CA GLU A 22 -7.17 -12.13 -6.83
C GLU A 22 -6.53 -11.62 -8.13
N ARG A 23 -7.31 -10.94 -8.97
CA ARG A 23 -6.81 -10.30 -10.20
C ARG A 23 -5.86 -9.16 -9.90
N PHE A 24 -6.14 -8.38 -8.86
CA PHE A 24 -5.29 -7.28 -8.43
C PHE A 24 -3.95 -7.80 -7.91
N ARG A 25 -3.92 -8.91 -7.16
CA ARG A 25 -2.67 -9.55 -6.68
C ARG A 25 -1.78 -9.99 -7.84
N LEU A 26 -2.37 -10.58 -8.89
CA LEU A 26 -1.63 -10.93 -10.11
C LEU A 26 -1.06 -9.68 -10.78
N HIS A 27 -1.85 -8.62 -10.92
CA HIS A 27 -1.37 -7.35 -11.47
C HIS A 27 -0.27 -6.71 -10.61
N LEU A 28 -0.39 -6.74 -9.28
CA LEU A 28 0.60 -6.21 -8.34
C LEU A 28 1.95 -6.92 -8.49
N ALA A 29 1.95 -8.23 -8.73
CA ALA A 29 3.17 -9.00 -8.97
C ALA A 29 3.88 -8.64 -10.30
N LEU A 30 3.11 -8.23 -11.31
CA LEU A 30 3.63 -7.91 -12.66
C LEU A 30 3.91 -6.41 -12.86
N CYS A 31 3.26 -5.53 -12.09
CA CYS A 31 3.31 -4.09 -12.28
C CYS A 31 4.21 -3.41 -11.24
N ARG A 32 5.40 -2.97 -11.69
CA ARG A 32 6.38 -2.28 -10.84
C ARG A 32 5.86 -0.97 -10.24
N ALA A 33 4.98 -0.26 -10.94
CA ALA A 33 4.37 0.97 -10.44
C ALA A 33 3.48 0.71 -9.22
N CYS A 34 2.65 -0.35 -9.27
CA CYS A 34 1.82 -0.76 -8.15
C CYS A 34 2.67 -1.27 -6.97
N ALA A 35 3.72 -2.06 -7.24
CA ALA A 35 4.64 -2.52 -6.20
C ALA A 35 5.38 -1.37 -5.52
N SER A 36 5.81 -0.36 -6.29
CA SER A 36 6.45 0.84 -5.73
C SER A 36 5.48 1.69 -4.92
N GLY A 37 4.25 1.86 -5.39
CA GLY A 37 3.22 2.61 -4.66
C GLY A 37 2.81 1.93 -3.35
N LEU A 38 2.74 0.60 -3.34
CA LEU A 38 2.47 -0.17 -2.11
C LEU A 38 3.62 -0.02 -1.10
N HIS A 39 4.86 -0.12 -1.55
CA HIS A 39 6.02 0.11 -0.68
C HIS A 39 6.04 1.52 -0.12
N ASP A 40 5.76 2.54 -0.93
CA ASP A 40 5.71 3.94 -0.49
C ASP A 40 4.65 4.14 0.60
N ALA A 41 3.43 3.63 0.39
CA ALA A 41 2.37 3.67 1.39
C ALA A 41 2.78 2.98 2.70
N MET A 42 3.39 1.79 2.63
CA MET A 42 3.87 1.06 3.82
C MET A 42 5.01 1.80 4.54
N GLN A 43 5.93 2.43 3.81
CA GLN A 43 6.98 3.26 4.39
C GLN A 43 6.39 4.47 5.10
N LEU A 44 5.39 5.12 4.51
CA LEU A 44 4.71 6.27 5.11
C LEU A 44 4.03 5.89 6.43
N GLU A 45 3.32 4.76 6.47
CA GLU A 45 2.70 4.24 7.71
C GLU A 45 3.75 3.91 8.78
N MET A 46 4.86 3.28 8.39
CA MET A 46 5.95 2.97 9.31
C MET A 46 6.61 4.24 9.86
N LEU A 47 6.73 5.30 9.06
CA LEU A 47 7.21 6.60 9.50
C LEU A 47 6.21 7.27 10.45
N SER A 48 4.91 7.18 10.19
CA SER A 48 3.85 7.67 11.09
C SER A 48 3.92 6.98 12.45
N VAL A 49 4.04 5.64 12.48
CA VAL A 49 4.22 4.87 13.72
C VAL A 49 5.51 5.31 14.43
N GLN A 50 6.63 5.44 13.73
CA GLN A 50 7.86 5.93 14.34
C GLN A 50 7.73 7.36 14.89
N ALA A 51 6.99 8.24 14.24
CA ALA A 51 6.75 9.60 14.76
C ALA A 51 5.90 9.56 16.05
N LEU A 52 4.91 8.66 16.10
CA LEU A 52 4.03 8.49 17.25
C LEU A 52 4.72 7.81 18.45
N TYR A 53 5.60 6.83 18.20
CA TYR A 53 6.24 6.01 19.25
C TYR A 53 7.72 6.34 19.51
N GLY A 54 8.40 6.96 18.54
CA GLY A 54 9.80 7.40 18.63
C GLY A 54 9.98 8.81 19.21
N ALA A 55 8.89 9.52 19.48
CA ALA A 55 8.88 10.76 20.25
C ALA A 55 8.86 10.53 21.78
N VAL A 56 9.35 9.37 22.28
CA VAL A 56 9.89 9.29 23.64
C VAL A 56 11.30 9.88 23.58
N PRO A 57 11.54 11.12 24.07
CA PRO A 57 12.88 11.56 24.34
C PRO A 57 13.44 10.67 25.46
N HIS A 58 14.40 9.83 25.12
CA HIS A 58 15.31 9.29 26.13
C HIS A 58 16.28 10.42 26.50
N ASN A 59 15.91 11.22 27.49
CA ASN A 59 16.84 12.03 28.26
C ASN A 59 16.38 12.07 29.71
#